data_AF-A0A533UHD8-F1
#
_entry.id   AF-A0A533UHD8-F1
#
_cell.length_a   1.000
_cell.length_b   1.000
_cell.length_c   1.000
_cell.angle_alpha   90.00
_cell.angle_beta   90.00
_cell.angle_gamma   90.00
#
_symmetry.space_group_name_H-M   'P 1'
#
loop_
_entity.id
_entity.type
_entity.pdbx_description
1 polymer ?
#
loop_
_entity_poly.entity_id
_entity_poly.type
_entity_poly.pdbx_seq_one_letter_code
_entity_poly.pdbx_strand_id
1 'polypeptide(L)' 'MDKPTVVRFAVEGEKFELLVKPDPALEFKLGKKKDISTILVSEEIYSDSNKGTRASTEKLMKAFKTTDPT' A
#
# COMPACT_ATOMS: atom_id res chain seq x y z
N MET A 1 10.55 18.00 -2.31
CA MET A 1 9.48 17.09 -1.88
C MET A 1 9.58 15.85 -2.74
N ASP A 2 10.01 14.73 -2.16
CA ASP A 2 10.00 13.45 -2.86
C ASP A 2 8.56 13.08 -3.19
N LYS A 3 8.27 12.85 -4.47
CA LYS A 3 6.93 12.45 -4.90
C LYS A 3 6.71 11.00 -4.48
N PRO A 4 5.62 10.70 -3.73
CA PRO A 4 5.28 9.32 -3.43
C PRO A 4 4.92 8.59 -4.73
N THR A 5 5.21 7.30 -4.77
CA THR A 5 4.77 6.41 -5.86
C THR A 5 3.62 5.53 -5.36
N VAL A 6 2.73 5.16 -6.28
CA VAL A 6 1.57 4.33 -5.98
C VAL A 6 1.89 2.89 -6.31
N VAL A 7 1.86 2.02 -5.31
CA VAL A 7 1.87 0.56 -5.50
C VAL A 7 0.44 0.10 -5.60
N ARG A 8 0.14 -0.69 -6.64
CA ARG A 8 -1.20 -1.21 -6.90
C ARG A 8 -1.20 -2.72 -6.76
N PHE A 9 -2.19 -3.23 -6.05
CA PHE A 9 -2.46 -4.65 -5.93
C PHE A 9 -3.94 -4.90 -6.26
N ALA A 10 -4.20 -5.91 -7.09
CA ALA A 10 -5.56 -6.26 -7.48
C ALA A 10 -5.81 -7.75 -7.25
N VAL A 11 -6.86 -8.07 -6.50
CA VAL A 11 -7.21 -9.44 -6.12
C VAL A 11 -8.73 -9.56 -6.02
N GLU A 12 -9.31 -10.66 -6.48
CA GLU A 12 -10.76 -10.92 -6.46
C GLU A 12 -11.64 -9.79 -7.04
N GLY A 13 -11.12 -9.03 -8.00
CA GLY A 13 -11.82 -7.89 -8.62
C GLY A 13 -11.73 -6.58 -7.82
N GLU A 14 -11.11 -6.60 -6.64
CA GLU A 14 -10.84 -5.42 -5.82
C GLU A 14 -9.46 -4.83 -6.13
N LYS A 15 -9.34 -3.51 -5.97
CA LYS A 15 -8.10 -2.75 -6.16
C LYS A 15 -7.68 -2.11 -4.85
N PHE A 16 -6.41 -2.26 -4.52
CA PHE A 16 -5.75 -1.71 -3.35
C PHE A 16 -4.54 -0.91 -3.80
N GLU A 17 -4.38 0.28 -3.24
CA GLU A 17 -3.34 1.24 -3.56
C GLU A 17 -2.62 1.67 -2.27
N LEU A 18 -1.30 1.68 -2.32
CA LEU A 18 -0.43 2.11 -1.22
C LEU A 18 0.49 3.22 -1.71
N LEU A 19 0.65 4.25 -0.88
CA LEU A 19 1.60 5.32 -1.11
C LEU A 19 2.94 4.95 -0.48
N VAL A 20 3.96 4.80 -1.31
CA VAL A 20 5.31 4.43 -0.87
C VAL A 20 6.35 5.41 -1.38
N LYS A 21 7.47 5.50 -0.68
CA LYS A 21 8.65 6.21 -1.15
C LYS A 21 9.37 5.34 -2.19
N PRO A 22 9.65 5.84 -3.41
CA PRO A 22 10.15 5.01 -4.51
C PRO A 22 11.50 4.34 -4.20
N ASP A 23 12.44 5.07 -3.62
CA ASP A 23 13.78 4.57 -3.31
C ASP A 23 13.77 3.42 -2.29
N PRO A 24 13.22 3.58 -1.06
CA PRO A 24 13.21 2.49 -0.09
C PRO A 24 12.27 1.35 -0.49
N ALA A 25 11.23 1.61 -1.31
CA ALA A 25 10.40 0.54 -1.88
C ALA A 25 11.19 -0.35 -2.84
N LEU A 26 12.07 0.23 -3.66
CA LEU A 26 12.96 -0.50 -4.54
C LEU A 26 13.96 -1.34 -3.71
N GLU A 27 14.56 -0.76 -2.68
CA GLU A 27 15.49 -1.49 -1.80
C GLU A 27 14.84 -2.68 -1.10
N PHE A 28 13.59 -2.54 -0.66
CA PHE A 28 12.81 -3.62 -0.06
C PHE A 28 12.51 -4.73 -1.07
N LYS A 29 12.10 -4.36 -2.29
CA LYS A 29 11.90 -5.32 -3.38
C LYS A 29 13.19 -6.07 -3.74
N LEU A 30 14.35 -5.42 -3.58
CA LEU A 30 15.67 -6.01 -3.79
C LEU A 30 16.18 -6.82 -2.57
N GLY A 31 15.42 -6.89 -1.47
CA GLY A 31 15.80 -7.61 -0.25
C GLY A 31 16.88 -6.92 0.58
N LYS A 32 17.28 -5.69 0.24
CA LYS A 32 18.27 -4.89 0.99
C LYS A 32 17.68 -4.29 2.26
N LYS A 33 16.36 -4.11 2.28
CA LYS A 33 15.61 -3.51 3.38
C LYS A 33 14.48 -4.43 3.81
N LYS A 34 14.25 -4.56 5.11
CA LYS A 34 13.19 -5.42 5.70
C LYS A 34 12.08 -4.64 6.41
N ASP A 35 12.30 -3.35 6.64
CA ASP A 35 11.37 -2.51 7.39
C ASP A 35 10.40 -1.82 6.42
N ILE A 36 9.11 -2.15 6.52
CA ILE A 36 8.06 -1.61 5.66
C ILE A 36 7.53 -0.25 6.15
N SER A 37 7.57 -0.01 7.46
CA SER A 37 7.12 1.24 8.08
C SER A 37 7.90 2.45 7.56
N THR A 38 9.19 2.27 7.26
CA THR A 38 10.02 3.35 6.67
C THR A 38 9.81 3.57 5.17
N ILE A 39 9.11 2.66 4.49
CA ILE A 39 8.79 2.70 3.06
C ILE A 39 7.44 3.37 2.83
N LEU A 40 6.48 3.08 3.69
CA LEU A 40 5.14 3.64 3.65
C LEU A 40 5.19 5.15 3.88
N VAL A 41 4.43 5.88 3.07
CA VAL A 41 4.24 7.33 3.23
C VAL A 41 3.08 7.59 4.20
N SER A 42 2.13 6.66 4.25
CA SER A 42 0.96 6.64 5.12
C SER A 42 0.60 5.20 5.44
N GLU A 43 0.09 4.94 6.64
CA GLU A 43 -0.41 3.63 7.10
C GLU A 43 -1.85 3.35 6.63
N GLU A 44 -2.20 3.88 5.45
CA GLU A 44 -3.54 3.80 4.89
C GLU A 44 -3.55 3.00 3.60
N ILE A 45 -4.52 2.10 3.48
CA ILE A 45 -4.79 1.35 2.25
C ILE A 45 -5.89 2.09 1.48
N TYR A 46 -5.56 2.54 0.28
CA TYR A 46 -6.49 3.25 -0.61
C TYR A 46 -7.13 2.28 -1.60
N SER A 47 -8.34 2.59 -2.05
CA SER A 47 -8.91 2.00 -3.27
C SER A 47 -8.65 2.89 -4.49
N ASP A 48 -8.49 4.20 -4.26
CA ASP A 48 -8.07 5.21 -5.22
C ASP A 48 -7.32 6.33 -4.48
N SER A 49 -5.99 6.30 -4.51
CA SER A 49 -5.15 7.28 -3.81
C SER A 49 -5.18 8.65 -4.48
N ASN A 50 -5.52 8.74 -5.77
CA ASN A 50 -5.67 10.03 -6.47
C ASN A 50 -6.91 10.78 -5.98
N LYS A 51 -7.95 10.04 -5.60
CA LYS A 51 -9.18 10.60 -5.02
C LYS A 51 -9.18 10.60 -3.49
N GLY A 52 -8.13 10.09 -2.84
CA GLY A 52 -8.08 9.92 -1.39
C GLY A 52 -9.12 8.92 -0.85
N THR A 53 -9.62 8.01 -1.69
CA THR A 53 -10.65 7.04 -1.28
C THR A 53 -9.98 5.84 -0.62
N ARG A 54 -10.32 5.56 0.64
CA ARG A 54 -9.79 4.43 1.41
C ARG A 54 -10.47 3.11 1.02
N ALA A 55 -9.76 2.00 1.17
CA ALA A 55 -10.37 0.68 1.04
C ALA A 55 -11.27 0.41 2.26
N SER A 56 -12.45 -0.16 2.03
CA SER A 56 -13.34 -0.53 3.13
C SER A 56 -12.84 -1.78 3.85
N THR A 57 -13.13 -1.87 5.15
CA THR A 57 -12.80 -3.00 6.01
C THR A 57 -13.30 -4.34 5.45
N GLU A 58 -14.48 -4.35 4.85
CA GLU A 58 -15.07 -5.54 4.21
C GLU A 58 -14.21 -6.05 3.04
N LYS A 59 -13.68 -5.14 2.22
CA LYS A 59 -12.82 -5.49 1.09
C LYS A 59 -11.48 -6.03 1.56
N LEU A 60 -10.90 -5.41 2.59
CA LEU A 60 -9.66 -5.87 3.20
C LEU A 60 -9.83 -7.27 3.81
N MET A 61 -10.91 -7.50 4.56
CA MET A 61 -11.22 -8.82 5.12
C MET A 61 -11.46 -9.88 4.04
N LYS A 62 -12.13 -9.52 2.95
CA LYS A 62 -12.37 -10.47 1.86
C LYS A 62 -11.07 -10.84 1.13
N ALA A 63 -10.24 -9.84 0.80
CA ALA A 63 -9.02 -10.01 0.04
C ALA A 63 -7.84 -10.60 0.84
N PHE A 64 -7.63 -10.10 2.06
CA PHE A 64 -6.45 -10.38 2.88
C PHE A 64 -6.77 -11.16 4.16
N LYS A 65 -8.06 -11.33 4.50
CA LYS A 65 -8.52 -11.92 5.78
C LYS A 65 -8.00 -11.18 7.02
N THR A 66 -7.59 -9.92 6.82
CA THR A 66 -7.11 -9.02 7.87
C THR A 66 -7.52 -7.59 7.51
N THR A 67 -7.62 -6.74 8.53
CA THR A 67 -7.81 -5.30 8.40
C THR A 67 -6.59 -4.53 8.90
N ASP A 68 -5.56 -5.23 9.38
CA ASP A 68 -4.33 -4.62 9.85
C ASP A 68 -3.51 -4.14 8.64
N PRO A 69 -3.17 -2.83 8.56
CA PRO A 69 -2.29 -2.32 7.53
C PRO A 69 -0.81 -2.68 7.74
N THR A 70 -0.45 -3.36 8.84
CA THR A 70 0.94 -3.61 9.28
C THR A 70 1.25 -5.08 9.57
#